data_AF-A0A9E3TC11-F1
#
_entry.id   AF-A0A9E3TC11-F1
#
_cell.length_a   1.000
_cell.length_b   1.000
_cell.length_c   1.000
_cell.angle_alpha   90.00
_cell.angle_beta   90.00
_cell.angle_gamma   90.00
#
_symmetry.space_group_name_H-M   'P 1'
#
loop_
_entity.id
_entity.type
_entity.pdbx_description
1 polymer ?
#
loop_
_entity_poly.entity_id
_entity_poly.type
_entity_poly.pdbx_seq_one_letter_code
_entity_poly.pdbx_strand_id
1 'polypeptide(L)'
;MPETKTKATKKNKATEKKSRAPKAERAPKDPEATKVFAFRLTPTESAAIHKTAGPRNATRFLRQVAAAFAAEDEVAFRAAIAEAREARS
;
A
#
# COMPACT_ATOMS: atom_id res chain seq x y z
N MET A 1 -55.39 26.79 13.49
CA MET A 1 -55.74 26.85 12.05
C MET A 1 -56.19 28.27 11.75
N PRO A 2 -55.83 28.92 10.63
CA PRO A 2 -55.10 28.47 9.41
C PRO A 2 -53.68 29.11 9.31
N GLU A 3 -52.62 28.47 8.81
CA GLU A 3 -52.26 28.08 7.43
C GLU A 3 -52.22 29.24 6.41
N THR A 4 -51.00 29.65 6.00
CA THR A 4 -50.62 29.79 4.57
C THR A 4 -49.12 29.58 4.37
N LYS A 5 -48.81 28.87 3.28
CA LYS A 5 -47.51 28.31 2.89
C LYS A 5 -46.72 29.31 2.05
N THR A 6 -45.40 29.33 2.17
CA THR A 6 -44.52 29.73 1.04
C THR A 6 -43.27 28.86 1.02
N LYS A 7 -42.82 28.58 -0.20
CA LYS A 7 -42.20 27.35 -0.69
C LYS A 7 -40.77 27.66 -1.10
N ALA A 8 -39.85 26.71 -0.86
CA ALA A 8 -38.51 26.58 -1.46
C ALA A 8 -37.49 27.69 -1.07
N THR A 9 -36.21 27.43 -0.86
CA THR A 9 -35.32 26.61 -1.69
C THR A 9 -34.06 26.23 -0.91
N LYS A 10 -33.74 24.94 -1.02
CA LYS A 10 -32.51 24.22 -0.65
C LYS A 10 -31.24 25.05 -0.93
N LYS A 11 -30.59 25.60 0.10
CA LYS A 11 -29.24 26.16 -0.02
C LYS A 11 -28.24 25.14 0.50
N ASN A 12 -27.80 24.25 -0.41
CA ASN A 12 -26.62 23.41 -0.23
C ASN A 12 -25.45 24.33 0.16
N LYS A 13 -25.02 24.24 1.42
CA LYS A 13 -23.77 24.83 1.87
C LYS A 13 -22.66 23.97 1.27
N ALA A 14 -22.27 24.32 0.05
CA ALA A 14 -21.08 23.79 -0.59
C ALA A 14 -19.89 24.11 0.31
N THR A 15 -19.46 23.11 1.09
CA THR A 15 -18.15 23.14 1.74
C THR A 15 -17.11 23.18 0.64
N GLU A 16 -16.49 24.35 0.55
CA GLU A 16 -15.32 24.71 -0.24
C GLU A 16 -14.40 23.51 -0.45
N LYS A 17 -14.30 23.06 -1.71
CA LYS A 17 -13.26 22.15 -2.14
C LYS A 17 -11.94 22.85 -1.91
N LYS A 18 -11.27 22.50 -0.81
CA LYS A 18 -9.87 22.82 -0.58
C LYS A 18 -9.10 22.36 -1.82
N SER A 19 -8.69 23.34 -2.61
CA SER A 19 -7.94 23.20 -3.84
C SER A 19 -6.76 22.28 -3.57
N ARG A 20 -6.81 21.06 -4.14
CA ARG A 20 -5.64 20.19 -4.20
C ARG A 20 -4.60 20.95 -5.01
N ALA A 21 -3.54 21.41 -4.34
CA ALA A 21 -2.35 21.88 -5.01
C ALA A 21 -1.93 20.84 -6.08
N PRO A 22 -1.52 21.28 -7.28
CA PRO A 22 -1.08 20.38 -8.33
C PRO A 22 0.05 19.51 -7.77
N LYS A 23 -0.09 18.18 -7.91
CA LYS A 23 0.99 17.25 -7.59
C LYS A 23 2.18 17.67 -8.44
N ALA A 24 3.26 18.06 -7.78
CA ALA A 24 4.55 18.28 -8.43
C ALA A 24 4.81 17.11 -9.39
N GLU A 25 5.02 17.43 -10.65
CA GLU A 25 5.37 16.47 -11.69
C GLU A 25 6.68 15.81 -11.25
N ARG A 26 6.58 14.53 -10.93
CA ARG A 26 7.72 13.74 -10.48
C ARG A 26 8.63 13.64 -11.69
N ALA A 27 9.82 14.23 -11.62
CA ALA A 27 10.84 14.13 -12.66
C ALA A 27 10.92 12.67 -13.15
N PRO A 28 11.02 12.43 -14.49
CA PRO A 28 11.16 11.09 -15.02
C PRO A 28 12.45 10.49 -14.46
N LYS A 29 12.31 9.64 -13.45
CA LYS A 29 13.37 8.73 -13.04
C LYS A 29 13.56 7.78 -14.20
N ASP A 30 14.78 7.70 -14.75
CA ASP A 30 15.20 6.72 -15.75
C ASP A 30 14.44 5.39 -15.53
N PRO A 31 13.42 5.11 -16.36
CA PRO A 31 12.45 4.05 -16.07
C PRO A 31 13.01 2.65 -16.37
N GLU A 32 14.23 2.55 -16.88
CA GLU A 32 14.65 1.37 -17.65
C GLU A 32 15.17 0.20 -16.82
N ALA A 33 15.44 0.35 -15.52
CA ALA A 33 16.02 -0.73 -14.71
C ALA A 33 15.13 -1.31 -13.62
N THR A 34 14.00 -0.67 -13.28
CA THR A 34 13.15 -1.13 -12.15
C THR A 34 11.75 -1.51 -12.63
N LYS A 35 11.45 -2.82 -12.63
CA LYS A 35 10.08 -3.33 -12.86
C LYS A 35 9.33 -3.42 -11.53
N VAL A 36 8.06 -3.04 -11.53
CA VAL A 36 7.19 -3.15 -10.34
C VAL A 36 6.35 -4.42 -10.47
N PHE A 37 6.41 -5.28 -9.47
CA PHE A 37 5.49 -6.41 -9.31
C PHE A 37 4.40 -6.03 -8.32
N ALA A 38 3.18 -5.83 -8.80
CA ALA A 38 2.02 -5.50 -7.97
C ALA A 38 1.17 -6.75 -7.74
N PHE A 39 0.98 -7.14 -6.47
CA PHE A 39 0.13 -8.25 -6.08
C PHE A 39 -1.13 -7.75 -5.38
N ARG A 40 -2.26 -8.43 -5.61
CA ARG A 40 -3.45 -8.30 -4.77
C ARG A 40 -3.35 -9.34 -3.66
N LEU A 41 -3.23 -8.88 -2.42
CA LEU A 41 -3.19 -9.75 -1.25
C LEU A 41 -4.55 -9.78 -0.58
N THR A 42 -4.97 -10.96 -0.15
CA THR A 42 -6.07 -11.13 0.79
C THR A 42 -5.66 -10.63 2.18
N PRO A 43 -6.64 -10.35 3.07
CA PRO A 43 -6.35 -9.95 4.45
C PRO A 43 -5.53 -11.00 5.21
N THR A 44 -5.77 -12.27 4.93
CA THR A 44 -5.08 -13.42 5.54
C THR A 44 -3.63 -13.50 5.11
N GLU A 45 -3.33 -13.31 3.82
CA GLU A 45 -1.96 -13.31 3.30
C GLU A 45 -1.16 -12.12 3.85
N SER A 46 -1.76 -10.93 3.84
CA SER A 46 -1.14 -9.73 4.41
C SER A 46 -0.80 -9.90 5.89
N ALA A 47 -1.74 -10.44 6.68
CA ALA A 47 -1.51 -10.73 8.09
C ALA A 47 -0.40 -11.77 8.30
N ALA A 48 -0.33 -12.80 7.46
CA ALA A 48 0.74 -13.81 7.53
C ALA A 48 2.11 -13.18 7.25
N ILE A 49 2.24 -12.35 6.22
CA ILE A 49 3.49 -11.66 5.85
C ILE A 49 3.91 -10.67 6.95
N HIS A 50 2.95 -9.93 7.52
CA HIS A 50 3.24 -9.03 8.63
C HIS A 50 3.63 -9.79 9.90
N LYS A 51 3.07 -10.98 10.13
CA LYS A 51 3.44 -11.85 11.25
C LYS A 51 4.82 -12.50 11.08
N THR A 52 5.31 -12.68 9.87
CA THR A 52 6.64 -13.26 9.64
C THR A 52 7.74 -12.21 9.68
N ALA A 53 7.59 -11.09 8.98
CA ALA A 53 8.65 -10.09 8.81
C ALA A 53 8.43 -8.77 9.57
N GLY A 54 7.25 -8.59 10.16
CA GLY A 54 6.81 -7.29 10.68
C GLY A 54 6.35 -6.35 9.54
N PRO A 55 5.50 -5.36 9.85
CA PRO A 55 4.93 -4.46 8.84
C PRO A 55 6.00 -3.62 8.12
N ARG A 56 7.12 -3.33 8.78
CA ARG A 56 8.21 -2.50 8.22
C ARG A 56 9.08 -3.26 7.19
N ASN A 57 9.23 -4.58 7.35
CA ASN A 57 10.12 -5.38 6.50
C ASN A 57 9.38 -6.32 5.54
N ALA A 58 8.05 -6.36 5.58
CA ALA A 58 7.20 -7.18 4.72
C ALA A 58 7.59 -7.15 3.23
N THR A 59 7.74 -5.96 2.65
CA THR A 59 8.12 -5.81 1.23
C THR A 59 9.53 -6.30 0.94
N ARG A 60 10.47 -6.08 1.86
CA ARG A 60 11.86 -6.52 1.73
C ARG A 60 11.95 -8.05 1.80
N PHE A 61 11.25 -8.65 2.74
CA PHE A 61 11.11 -10.10 2.90
C PHE A 61 10.54 -10.75 1.63
N LEU A 62 9.40 -10.25 1.13
CA LEU A 62 8.79 -10.78 -0.09
C LEU A 62 9.75 -10.74 -1.29
N ARG A 63 10.50 -9.64 -1.44
CA ARG A 63 11.49 -9.52 -2.51
C ARG A 63 12.63 -10.52 -2.35
N GLN A 64 13.19 -10.68 -1.14
CA GLN A 64 14.28 -11.61 -0.86
C GLN A 64 13.84 -13.07 -1.11
N VAL A 65 12.67 -13.44 -0.60
CA VAL A 65 12.11 -14.79 -0.79
C VAL A 65 11.82 -15.08 -2.26
N ALA A 66 11.17 -14.16 -2.97
CA ALA A 66 10.87 -14.34 -4.39
C ALA A 66 12.15 -14.44 -5.24
N ALA A 67 13.15 -13.61 -4.96
CA ALA A 67 14.43 -13.64 -5.68
C ALA A 67 15.23 -14.90 -5.38
N ALA A 68 15.32 -15.32 -4.11
CA ALA A 68 16.03 -16.53 -3.72
C ALA A 68 15.37 -17.78 -4.32
N PHE A 69 14.03 -17.84 -4.29
CA PHE A 69 13.29 -18.94 -4.90
C PHE A 69 13.46 -18.98 -6.42
N ALA A 70 13.41 -17.83 -7.10
CA ALA A 70 13.64 -17.76 -8.55
C ALA A 70 15.09 -18.12 -8.95
N ALA A 71 16.05 -17.97 -8.05
CA ALA A 71 17.45 -18.34 -8.25
C ALA A 71 17.78 -19.77 -7.77
N GLU A 72 16.80 -20.52 -7.26
CA GLU A 72 16.97 -21.85 -6.66
C GLU A 72 18.02 -21.88 -5.52
N ASP A 73 18.22 -20.73 -4.85
CA ASP A 73 19.17 -20.60 -3.75
C ASP A 73 18.48 -20.89 -2.41
N GLU A 74 18.56 -22.15 -1.98
CA GLU A 74 18.02 -22.60 -0.70
C GLU A 74 18.66 -21.91 0.51
N VAL A 75 19.93 -21.53 0.43
CA VAL A 75 20.65 -20.91 1.55
C VAL A 75 20.13 -19.50 1.75
N ALA A 76 20.03 -18.71 0.67
CA ALA A 76 19.46 -17.38 0.71
C ALA A 76 17.98 -17.39 1.12
N PHE A 77 17.21 -18.39 0.69
CA PHE A 77 15.80 -18.54 1.08
C PHE A 77 15.66 -18.76 2.59
N ARG A 78 16.43 -19.70 3.16
CA ARG A 78 16.41 -19.97 4.61
C ARG A 78 16.92 -18.78 5.42
N ALA A 79 17.97 -18.09 4.93
CA ALA A 79 18.48 -16.88 5.56
C ALA A 79 17.43 -15.75 5.60
N ALA A 80 16.67 -15.55 4.51
CA ALA A 80 15.59 -14.56 4.47
C ALA A 80 14.48 -14.85 5.49
N ILE A 81 14.16 -16.13 5.72
CA ILE A 81 13.21 -16.53 6.76
C ILE A 81 13.76 -16.27 8.16
N ALA A 82 15.04 -16.57 8.40
CA ALA A 82 15.69 -16.30 9.68
C ALA A 82 15.75 -14.81 9.99
N GLU A 83 16.21 -13.98 9.04
CA GLU A 83 16.25 -12.51 9.16
C GLU A 83 14.86 -11.94 9.46
N ALA A 84 13.82 -12.42 8.77
CA ALA A 84 12.45 -11.99 9.01
C ALA A 84 11.98 -12.30 10.44
N ARG A 85 12.30 -13.49 10.96
CA ARG A 85 11.97 -13.90 12.32
C ARG A 85 12.70 -13.06 13.36
N GLU A 86 13.99 -12.81 13.17
CA GLU A 86 14.79 -11.97 14.05
C GLU A 86 14.27 -10.52 14.07
N ALA A 87 13.91 -9.98 12.92
CA ALA A 87 13.41 -8.61 12.80
C ALA A 87 12.00 -8.40 13.38
N ARG A 88 11.31 -9.48 13.79
CA ARG A 88 10.04 -9.43 14.52
C ARG A 88 10.22 -9.45 16.04
N SER A 89 11.35 -9.94 16.53
CA SER A 89 11.71 -9.96 17.96
C SER A 89 11.84 -8.53 18.50
#